data_AF-A0A432RBE0-F1
#
_entry.id   AF-A0A432RBE0-F1
#
_cell.length_a   1.000
_cell.length_b   1.000
_cell.length_c   1.000
_cell.angle_alpha   90.00
_cell.angle_beta   90.00
_cell.angle_gamma   90.00
#
_symmetry.space_group_name_H-M   'P 1'
#
loop_
_entity.id
_entity.type
_entity.pdbx_description
1 polymer ?
#
loop_
_entity_poly.entity_id
_entity_poly.type
_entity_poly.pdbx_seq_one_letter_code
_entity_poly.pdbx_strand_id
1 'polypeptide(L)'
;MLSCHPSLDILTDYSSGTLPLAHALGVSVHLDQCPHCREQMRRLNNVGAELFAEQIIDSRPEHMASLKSNVLAAIANSDQPAA
;
A
#
# COMPACT_ATOMS: atom_id res chain seq x y z
N MET A 1 23.73 -10.26 0.35
CA MET A 1 23.77 -10.17 -1.12
C MET A 1 22.66 -11.07 -1.68
N LEU A 2 21.46 -10.53 -1.90
CA LEU A 2 20.52 -11.15 -2.83
C LEU A 2 20.85 -10.60 -4.21
N SER A 3 21.65 -11.33 -4.98
CA SER A 3 22.18 -10.86 -6.26
C SER A 3 21.14 -10.86 -7.39
N CYS A 4 19.96 -11.42 -7.16
CA CYS A 4 18.84 -11.42 -8.09
C CYS A 4 17.74 -10.48 -7.56
N HIS A 5 17.63 -9.30 -8.17
CA HIS A 5 16.57 -8.34 -7.86
C HIS A 5 15.35 -8.60 -8.75
N PRO A 6 14.12 -8.43 -8.23
CA PRO A 6 12.94 -8.36 -9.07
C PRO A 6 13.11 -7.28 -10.13
N SER A 7 12.64 -7.54 -11.35
CA SER A 7 12.63 -6.53 -12.40
C SER A 7 11.72 -5.37 -12.00
N LEU A 8 11.94 -4.21 -12.65
CA LEU A 8 11.09 -3.04 -12.42
C LEU A 8 9.62 -3.32 -12.74
N ASP A 9 9.33 -4.14 -13.76
CA ASP A 9 7.97 -4.54 -14.12
C ASP A 9 7.29 -5.28 -12.96
N ILE A 10 7.97 -6.25 -12.35
CA ILE A 10 7.45 -6.99 -11.19
C ILE A 10 7.22 -6.07 -9.99
N LEU A 11 8.12 -5.11 -9.75
CA LEU A 11 7.93 -4.12 -8.69
C LEU A 11 6.77 -3.16 -8.99
N THR A 12 6.55 -2.83 -10.26
CA THR A 12 5.43 -1.98 -10.70
C THR A 12 4.10 -2.69 -10.52
N ASP A 13 3.99 -3.95 -10.95
CA ASP A 13 2.82 -4.80 -10.72
C ASP A 13 2.56 -5.00 -9.22
N TYR A 14 3.61 -5.16 -8.43
CA TYR A 14 3.49 -5.25 -6.98
C TYR A 14 2.98 -3.93 -6.38
N SER A 15 3.54 -2.79 -6.79
CA SER A 15 3.18 -1.45 -6.27
C SER A 15 1.76 -1.03 -6.64
N SER A 16 1.26 -1.44 -7.81
CA SER A 16 -0.11 -1.20 -8.26
C SER A 16 -1.12 -2.22 -7.73
N GLY A 17 -0.66 -3.28 -7.05
CA GLY A 17 -1.51 -4.32 -6.51
C GLY A 17 -2.05 -5.32 -7.55
N THR A 18 -1.48 -5.37 -8.75
CA THR A 18 -1.90 -6.26 -9.84
C THR A 18 -1.11 -7.56 -9.90
N LEU A 19 0.01 -7.66 -9.18
CA LEU A 19 0.85 -8.86 -9.18
C LEU A 19 0.12 -10.06 -8.54
N PRO A 20 0.14 -11.26 -9.16
CA PRO A 20 -0.50 -12.44 -8.59
C PRO A 20 0.02 -12.76 -7.19
N LEU A 21 -0.88 -13.16 -6.29
CA LEU A 21 -0.61 -13.35 -4.85
C LEU A 21 0.66 -14.16 -4.55
N ALA A 22 0.87 -15.27 -5.27
CA ALA A 22 2.05 -16.13 -5.08
C ALA A 22 3.37 -15.38 -5.35
N HIS A 23 3.40 -14.52 -6.37
CA HIS A 23 4.56 -13.69 -6.68
C HIS A 23 4.69 -12.51 -5.71
N ALA A 24 3.57 -11.93 -5.29
CA ALA A 24 3.55 -10.85 -4.30
C ALA A 24 4.17 -11.28 -2.97
N LEU A 25 3.95 -12.52 -2.53
CA LEU A 25 4.61 -13.07 -1.33
C LEU A 25 6.14 -13.10 -1.48
N GLY A 26 6.66 -13.51 -2.64
CA GLY A 26 8.11 -13.52 -2.87
C GLY A 26 8.70 -12.11 -2.87
N VAL A 27 8.00 -11.16 -3.49
CA VAL A 27 8.41 -9.75 -3.51
C VAL A 27 8.37 -9.15 -2.11
N SER A 28 7.35 -9.43 -1.29
CA SER A 28 7.25 -8.90 0.07
C SER A 28 8.41 -9.35 0.96
N VAL A 29 8.79 -10.64 0.91
CA VAL A 29 9.96 -11.18 1.62
C VAL A 29 11.26 -10.55 1.11
N HIS A 30 11.38 -10.31 -0.20
CA HIS A 30 12.56 -9.63 -0.76
C HIS A 30 12.66 -8.18 -0.26
N LEU A 31 11.54 -7.46 -0.19
CA LEU A 31 11.48 -6.08 0.30
C LEU A 31 11.85 -5.97 1.77
N ASP A 32 11.61 -7.00 2.59
CA ASP A 32 12.05 -7.01 3.99
C ASP A 32 13.58 -7.00 4.11
N GLN A 33 14.27 -7.68 3.19
CA GLN A 33 15.72 -7.90 3.28
C GLN A 33 16.57 -7.01 2.34
N CYS A 34 15.96 -6.35 1.35
CA CYS A 34 16.69 -5.60 0.33
C CYS A 34 16.42 -4.07 0.38
N PRO A 35 17.38 -3.24 0.83
CA PRO A 35 17.21 -1.78 0.83
C PRO A 35 17.13 -1.18 -0.58
N HIS A 36 17.80 -1.78 -1.57
CA HIS A 36 17.75 -1.31 -2.96
C HIS A 36 16.32 -1.39 -3.53
N CYS A 37 15.66 -2.54 -3.38
CA CYS A 37 14.30 -2.71 -3.88
C CYS A 37 13.26 -1.93 -3.07
N ARG A 38 13.51 -1.68 -1.77
CA ARG A 38 12.68 -0.74 -0.98
C ARG A 38 12.74 0.68 -1.53
N GLU A 39 13.92 1.15 -1.93
CA GLU A 39 14.06 2.47 -2.55
C GLU A 39 13.33 2.55 -3.90
N GLN A 40 13.39 1.49 -4.73
CA GLN A 40 12.60 1.43 -5.96
C GLN A 40 11.10 1.46 -5.68
N MET A 41 10.63 0.70 -4.68
CA MET A 41 9.22 0.72 -4.24
C MET A 41 8.78 2.10 -3.75
N ARG A 42 9.61 2.81 -3.00
CA ARG A 42 9.31 4.18 -2.55
C ARG A 42 9.06 5.10 -3.75
N ARG A 43 9.88 5.00 -4.81
CA ARG A 43 9.72 5.80 -6.03
C ARG A 43 8.43 5.47 -6.76
N LEU A 44 8.11 4.20 -6.92
CA LEU A 44 6.86 3.75 -7.54
C LEU A 44 5.63 4.20 -6.75
N ASN A 45 5.68 4.10 -5.42
CA ASN A 45 4.61 4.59 -4.55
C ASN A 45 4.42 6.10 -4.65
N ASN A 46 5.50 6.88 -4.81
CA ASN A 46 5.38 8.32 -5.03
C ASN A 46 4.68 8.66 -6.36
N VAL A 47 4.94 7.89 -7.42
CA VAL A 47 4.20 8.03 -8.69
C VAL A 47 2.72 7.75 -8.47
N GLY A 48 2.38 6.66 -7.77
CA GLY A 48 0.99 6.35 -7.42
C GLY A 48 0.33 7.45 -6.58
N ALA A 49 1.07 8.03 -5.63
CA ALA A 49 0.58 9.14 -4.80
C ALA A 49 0.25 10.38 -5.64
N GLU A 50 1.10 10.74 -6.60
CA GLU A 50 0.84 11.86 -7.53
C GLU A 50 -0.42 11.58 -8.36
N LEU A 51 -0.56 10.37 -8.90
CA LEU A 51 -1.75 9.96 -9.65
C LEU A 51 -3.03 10.06 -8.81
N PHE A 52 -2.97 9.72 -7.51
CA PHE A 52 -4.11 9.89 -6.60
C PHE A 52 -4.40 11.37 -6.30
N ALA A 53 -3.38 12.20 -6.17
CA ALA A 53 -3.54 13.63 -5.89
C ALA A 53 -4.26 14.38 -7.04
N GLU A 54 -4.06 13.93 -8.28
CA GLU A 54 -4.74 14.45 -9.46
C GLU A 54 -6.21 14.01 -9.60
N GLN A 55 -6.68 13.06 -8.78
CA GLN A 55 -8.05 12.57 -8.87
C GLN A 55 -9.05 13.58 -8.29
N ILE A 56 -10.03 13.96 -9.12
CA ILE A 56 -11.19 14.73 -8.66
C ILE A 56 -12.15 13.73 -7.99
N ILE A 57 -12.14 13.70 -6.66
CA ILE A 57 -13.04 12.87 -5.88
C ILE A 57 -14.32 13.65 -5.60
N ASP A 58 -15.46 13.22 -6.16
CA ASP A 58 -16.78 13.73 -5.80
C ASP A 58 -17.16 13.23 -4.39
N SER A 59 -16.64 13.93 -3.39
CA SER A 59 -16.82 13.60 -1.98
C SER A 59 -17.87 14.52 -1.37
N ARG A 60 -19.04 13.97 -1.05
CA ARG A 60 -20.03 14.66 -0.20
C ARG A 60 -19.46 14.82 1.22
N PRO A 61 -19.25 16.06 1.71
CA PRO A 61 -18.54 16.31 2.97
C PRO A 61 -19.21 15.65 4.19
N GLU A 62 -20.55 15.56 4.20
CA GLU A 62 -21.31 14.86 5.24
C GLU A 62 -21.03 13.35 5.28
N HIS A 63 -20.85 12.72 4.11
CA HIS A 63 -20.60 11.28 4.03
C HIS A 63 -19.17 10.97 4.49
N MET A 64 -18.20 11.81 4.11
CA MET A 64 -16.82 11.70 4.58
C MET A 64 -16.72 11.88 6.10
N ALA A 65 -17.45 12.84 6.69
CA ALA A 65 -17.48 13.05 8.13
C ALA A 65 -18.04 11.82 8.88
N SER A 66 -19.13 11.24 8.38
CA SER A 66 -19.70 10.02 8.96
C SER A 66 -18.75 8.83 8.87
N LEU A 67 -18.15 8.59 7.70
CA LEU A 67 -17.15 7.52 7.51
C LEU A 67 -15.96 7.68 8.45
N LYS A 68 -15.41 8.90 8.58
CA LYS A 68 -14.32 9.18 9.50
C LYS A 68 -14.69 8.83 10.94
N SER A 69 -15.88 9.23 11.39
CA SER A 69 -16.34 8.91 12.76
C SER A 69 -16.50 7.41 12.99
N ASN A 70 -17.04 6.67 12.02
CA ASN A 70 -17.25 5.24 12.12
C ASN A 70 -15.92 4.47 12.17
N VAL A 71 -14.96 4.83 11.31
CA VAL A 71 -13.64 4.19 11.27
C VAL A 71 -12.89 4.42 12.59
N LEU A 72 -12.90 5.65 13.12
CA LEU A 72 -12.26 5.94 14.40
C LEU A 72 -12.88 5.16 15.57
N ALA A 73 -14.20 5.01 15.59
CA ALA A 73 -14.87 4.18 16.58
C ALA A 73 -14.48 2.70 16.45
N ALA A 74 -14.41 2.17 15.21
CA ALA A 74 -14.01 0.78 14.97
C ALA A 74 -12.58 0.49 15.44
N ILE A 75 -11.63 1.41 15.18
CA ILE A 75 -10.24 1.28 15.65
C ILE A 75 -10.20 1.28 17.19
N ALA A 76 -10.92 2.19 17.85
CA ALA A 76 -10.96 2.25 19.31
C ALA A 76 -11.51 0.95 19.95
N ASN A 77 -12.50 0.32 19.32
CA ASN A 77 -13.07 -0.95 19.79
C ASN A 77 -12.16 -2.16 19.50
N SER A 78 -11.29 -2.09 18.49
CA SER A 78 -10.37 -3.19 18.14
C SER A 78 -9.22 -3.38 19.13
N ASP A 79 -8.95 -2.38 19.98
CA ASP A 79 -7.90 -2.39 21.01
C ASP A 79 -8.41 -2.88 22.37
N GLN A 80 -9.71 -3.20 22.49
CA GLN A 80 -10.28 -3.83 23.70
C GLN A 80 -9.90 -5.31 23.75
N PRO A 81 -9.24 -5.79 24.83
CA PRO A 81 -8.92 -7.20 24.97
C PRO A 81 -10.23 -7.98 25.01
N ALA A 82 -10.27 -9.09 24.26
CA ALA A 82 -11.36 -10.06 24.36
C ALA A 82 -11.45 -10.52 25.83
N ALA A 83 -12.56 -10.17 26.48
CA ALA A 83 -12.88 -10.57 27.85
C ALA A 83 -13.12 -12.08 27.95
#